data_AF-A0A843S9Z6-F1
#
_entry.id   AF-A0A843S9Z6-F1
#
_cell.length_a   1.000
_cell.length_b   1.000
_cell.length_c   1.000
_cell.angle_alpha   90.00
_cell.angle_beta   90.00
_cell.angle_gamma   90.00
#
_symmetry.space_group_name_H-M   'P 1'
#
loop_
_entity.id
_entity.type
_entity.pdbx_description
1 polymer ?
#
loop_
_entity_poly.entity_id
_entity_poly.type
_entity_poly.pdbx_seq_one_letter_code
_entity_poly.pdbx_strand_id
1 'polypeptide(L)'
;MNFRHIILGALASLVPISAAHATEVCTALADSNGPTLFQRGECQRQVTPASTFKIAISLMGYDAGILKDQHTPKLPFRAGYVDWRDDWRQDTDPTKWMKDSVVWYSQQVTQQLGMQRFAGYASKFKYGNADVAGDAEHDGLTLSWISSSLKISPLEQLTFLNKVVNRQLGVSARAYDMTARLTQIDQPLAGWRIHGKTGSASGYGWYVGWASKGKRSFSFAHLMQRDDTQPKNVPAGVLAREALLKELPLLLGSVEQEALLRETVDQTIEPLMKKYDVPGMALALTDHGKNYVFNYGLASRETRQPVDRDTLFEVGSVSKTLVATLATYAQAQGRLALSDKVSQHMPALRGSSFDHINLIHLGTHTAGEFPMQVPDNIKNYDQLMDYYRSWQQPASAAGASRTYSNLTIGLLGMISAQSMGLPFADAMEKQLLPALGMRQTYIKVPAEQMRHYAQGYNNANAPVRVHPDVLEPEAYGIKTTAADLIHFVDANLGQAALDEPLRQAVEATHIGYFKLGAMTQDLIWEQYPAAAGLPGLLVSASEQVTWKSNPVTPLTPPLAPQADALLHKTGSTGGFGAYVLFSPGRKTGIVMLANKFYPGAARIEAAHRILSQLEQRRE
;
A
#
# COMPACT_ATOMS: atom_id res chain seq x y z
N MET A 1 17.09 -61.16 -16.38
CA MET A 1 15.82 -60.45 -16.13
C MET A 1 15.91 -59.08 -16.79
N ASN A 2 15.05 -58.85 -17.78
CA ASN A 2 14.86 -57.59 -18.49
C ASN A 2 14.38 -56.48 -17.53
N PHE A 3 14.83 -55.24 -17.74
CA PHE A 3 13.95 -54.14 -18.16
C PHE A 3 14.81 -52.89 -18.46
N ARG A 4 14.89 -52.54 -19.75
CA ARG A 4 15.18 -51.17 -20.23
C ARG A 4 14.10 -50.25 -19.67
N HIS A 5 14.42 -49.06 -19.16
CA HIS A 5 13.58 -47.86 -19.31
C HIS A 5 14.46 -46.61 -19.44
N ILE A 6 14.44 -46.06 -20.65
CA ILE A 6 14.82 -44.69 -20.99
C ILE A 6 13.71 -43.79 -20.46
N ILE A 7 14.02 -42.82 -19.62
CA ILE A 7 13.11 -41.71 -19.31
C ILE A 7 13.63 -40.47 -20.05
N LEU A 8 13.06 -40.24 -21.23
CA LEU A 8 12.84 -38.90 -21.75
C LEU A 8 11.69 -38.28 -20.96
N GLY A 9 11.83 -37.05 -20.46
CA GLY A 9 10.75 -36.41 -19.70
C GLY A 9 10.91 -34.91 -19.51
N ALA A 10 10.56 -34.16 -20.56
CA ALA A 10 10.07 -32.78 -20.55
C ALA A 10 10.90 -31.69 -19.85
N LEU A 11 11.82 -31.09 -20.61
CA LEU A 11 12.10 -29.65 -20.47
C LEU A 11 10.79 -28.91 -20.80
N ALA A 12 10.09 -28.45 -19.78
CA ALA A 12 9.06 -27.43 -19.93
C ALA A 12 9.76 -26.12 -20.30
N SER A 13 10.03 -25.94 -21.59
CA SER A 13 10.31 -24.63 -22.15
C SER A 13 9.08 -23.77 -21.90
N LEU A 14 9.21 -22.83 -20.97
CA LEU A 14 8.33 -21.67 -20.86
C LEU A 14 8.43 -20.90 -22.17
N VAL A 15 7.62 -21.29 -23.15
CA VAL A 15 7.32 -20.44 -24.30
C VAL A 15 6.64 -19.21 -23.70
N PRO A 16 7.20 -18.00 -23.84
CA PRO A 16 6.45 -16.82 -23.48
C PRO A 16 5.22 -16.81 -24.39
N ILE A 17 4.04 -16.93 -23.79
CA ILE A 17 2.80 -16.60 -24.46
C ILE A 17 2.86 -15.09 -24.66
N SER A 18 3.52 -14.66 -25.73
CA SER A 18 3.44 -13.31 -26.24
C SER A 18 2.06 -13.19 -26.87
N ALA A 19 1.04 -13.02 -26.02
CA ALA A 19 -0.25 -12.54 -26.48
C ALA A 19 0.01 -11.13 -26.99
N ALA A 20 -0.11 -10.96 -28.31
CA ALA A 20 -0.12 -9.66 -28.95
C ALA A 20 -1.28 -8.86 -28.35
N HIS A 21 -0.99 -8.15 -27.27
CA HIS A 21 -1.88 -7.17 -26.69
C HIS A 21 -2.01 -6.07 -27.74
N ALA A 22 -3.25 -5.75 -28.09
CA ALA A 22 -3.53 -4.39 -28.53
C ALA A 22 -2.80 -3.43 -27.59
N THR A 23 -2.18 -2.36 -28.09
CA THR A 23 -1.41 -1.45 -27.24
C THR A 23 -2.35 -0.77 -26.23
N GLU A 24 -2.53 -1.44 -25.10
CA GLU A 24 -3.27 -0.96 -23.95
C GLU A 24 -2.63 0.37 -23.56
N VAL A 25 -3.45 1.41 -23.54
CA VAL A 25 -3.04 2.70 -23.01
C VAL A 25 -3.29 2.71 -21.52
N CYS A 26 -4.46 2.25 -21.07
CA CYS A 26 -4.80 2.18 -19.65
C CYS A 26 -5.91 1.18 -19.36
N THR A 27 -5.78 0.46 -18.24
CA THR A 27 -6.90 -0.15 -17.51
C THR A 27 -6.94 0.41 -16.09
N ALA A 28 -8.09 0.92 -15.65
CA ALA A 28 -8.28 1.40 -14.28
C ALA A 28 -9.65 0.98 -13.72
N LEU A 29 -9.67 0.61 -12.43
CA LEU A 29 -10.88 0.30 -11.66
C LEU A 29 -10.89 1.07 -10.34
N ALA A 30 -12.06 1.57 -9.94
CA ALA A 30 -12.27 2.25 -8.67
C ALA A 30 -13.48 1.69 -7.93
N ASP A 31 -13.41 1.65 -6.59
CA ASP A 31 -14.63 1.56 -5.79
C ASP A 31 -15.48 2.79 -6.10
N SER A 32 -16.75 2.60 -6.48
CA SER A 32 -17.61 3.72 -6.85
C SER A 32 -17.80 4.71 -5.69
N ASN A 33 -17.64 4.25 -4.44
CA ASN A 33 -17.70 5.08 -3.23
C ASN A 33 -16.33 5.42 -2.64
N GLY A 34 -15.24 5.04 -3.30
CA GLY A 34 -13.90 5.06 -2.72
C GLY A 34 -12.79 5.42 -3.71
N PRO A 35 -11.54 5.06 -3.40
CA PRO A 35 -10.41 5.37 -4.25
C PRO A 35 -10.33 4.45 -5.49
N THR A 36 -9.46 4.82 -6.43
CA THR A 36 -8.97 3.90 -7.46
C THR A 36 -8.19 2.77 -6.80
N LEU A 37 -8.58 1.53 -7.06
CA LEU A 37 -7.99 0.32 -6.47
C LEU A 37 -7.07 -0.41 -7.43
N PHE A 38 -7.25 -0.22 -8.75
CA PHE A 38 -6.38 -0.80 -9.76
C PHE A 38 -6.10 0.20 -10.87
N GLN A 39 -4.85 0.27 -11.31
CA GLN A 39 -4.42 1.09 -12.43
C GLN A 39 -3.20 0.46 -13.10
N ARG A 40 -3.22 0.35 -14.44
CA ARG A 40 -2.09 -0.04 -15.28
C ARG A 40 -2.07 0.85 -16.52
N GLY A 41 -0.90 1.35 -16.91
CA GLY A 41 -0.71 2.20 -18.09
C GLY A 41 -0.85 3.72 -17.84
N GLU A 42 -0.88 4.47 -18.95
CA GLU A 42 -0.94 5.94 -19.05
C GLU A 42 -2.37 6.47 -18.85
N CYS A 43 -2.87 6.41 -17.61
CA CYS A 43 -4.27 6.69 -17.30
C CYS A 43 -4.67 8.17 -17.16
N GLN A 44 -3.70 9.09 -17.27
CA GLN A 44 -3.93 10.55 -17.24
C GLN A 44 -4.08 11.15 -18.64
N ARG A 45 -3.75 10.39 -19.70
CA ARG A 45 -3.78 10.90 -21.07
C ARG A 45 -5.22 11.19 -21.49
N GLN A 46 -5.51 12.46 -21.81
CA GLN A 46 -6.78 12.86 -22.36
C GLN A 46 -6.85 12.55 -23.87
N VAL A 47 -7.91 11.87 -24.29
CA VAL A 47 -8.22 11.60 -25.71
C VAL A 47 -9.71 11.80 -25.97
N THR A 48 -10.12 11.78 -27.23
CA THR A 48 -11.55 11.86 -27.61
C THR A 48 -12.37 10.75 -26.94
N PRO A 49 -13.50 11.05 -26.26
CA PRO A 49 -14.34 10.03 -25.63
C PRO A 49 -15.11 9.16 -26.64
N ALA A 50 -15.31 9.66 -27.86
CA ALA A 50 -16.11 9.01 -28.89
C ALA A 50 -17.50 8.61 -28.35
N SER A 51 -17.98 7.43 -28.72
CA SER A 51 -19.31 6.95 -28.32
C SER A 51 -19.49 6.67 -26.81
N THR A 52 -18.45 6.73 -25.97
CA THR A 52 -18.63 6.64 -24.51
C THR A 52 -19.38 7.84 -23.94
N PHE A 53 -19.25 9.01 -24.59
CA PHE A 53 -19.96 10.23 -24.20
C PHE A 53 -21.49 10.12 -24.32
N LYS A 54 -22.01 9.10 -25.02
CA LYS A 54 -23.45 8.82 -25.07
C LYS A 54 -24.06 8.57 -23.68
N ILE A 55 -23.28 8.10 -22.69
CA ILE A 55 -23.71 8.01 -21.29
C ILE A 55 -24.06 9.39 -20.73
N ALA A 56 -23.23 10.41 -21.02
CA ALA A 56 -23.50 11.78 -20.62
C ALA A 56 -24.70 12.35 -21.38
N ILE A 57 -24.77 12.15 -22.71
CA ILE A 57 -25.89 12.63 -23.53
C ILE A 57 -27.22 11.99 -23.08
N SER A 58 -27.25 10.72 -22.68
CA SER A 58 -28.48 10.09 -22.17
C SER A 58 -28.94 10.74 -20.86
N LEU A 59 -28.01 11.02 -19.94
CA LEU A 59 -28.32 11.74 -18.70
C LEU A 59 -28.92 13.12 -19.01
N MET A 60 -28.31 13.88 -19.93
CA MET A 60 -28.80 15.19 -20.35
C MET A 60 -30.19 15.09 -21.00
N GLY A 61 -30.38 14.12 -21.89
CA GLY A 61 -31.62 13.93 -22.65
C GLY A 61 -32.81 13.54 -21.77
N TYR A 62 -32.61 12.64 -20.80
CA TYR A 62 -33.67 12.28 -19.85
C TYR A 62 -33.94 13.41 -18.85
N ASP A 63 -32.91 14.12 -18.39
CA ASP A 63 -33.07 15.25 -17.47
C ASP A 63 -33.83 16.42 -18.11
N ALA A 64 -33.55 16.69 -19.39
CA ALA A 64 -34.25 17.68 -20.17
C ALA A 64 -35.65 17.24 -20.64
N GLY A 65 -36.02 15.98 -20.41
CA GLY A 65 -37.27 15.39 -20.87
C GLY A 65 -37.34 15.20 -22.39
N ILE A 66 -36.23 15.25 -23.12
CA ILE A 66 -36.16 14.92 -24.55
C ILE A 66 -36.34 13.42 -24.73
N LEU A 67 -35.62 12.64 -23.93
CA LEU A 67 -35.78 11.20 -23.82
C LEU A 67 -36.81 10.89 -22.73
N LYS A 68 -37.71 9.95 -22.98
CA LYS A 68 -38.78 9.59 -22.04
C LYS A 68 -38.49 8.26 -21.36
N ASP A 69 -38.27 7.21 -22.14
CA ASP A 69 -37.97 5.85 -21.65
C ASP A 69 -36.97 5.16 -22.59
N GLN A 70 -36.86 3.84 -22.53
CA GLN A 70 -35.92 3.05 -23.34
C GLN A 70 -36.27 3.02 -24.84
N HIS A 71 -37.52 3.31 -25.21
CA HIS A 71 -38.02 3.20 -26.58
C HIS A 71 -38.62 4.51 -27.11
N THR A 72 -38.67 5.56 -26.28
CA THR A 72 -39.31 6.84 -26.61
C THR A 72 -38.38 8.03 -26.39
N PRO A 73 -38.22 8.93 -27.39
CA PRO A 73 -38.87 8.91 -28.70
C PRO A 73 -38.17 7.96 -29.69
N LYS A 74 -38.97 7.27 -30.51
CA LYS A 74 -38.48 6.64 -31.73
C LYS A 74 -38.45 7.69 -32.84
N LEU A 75 -37.25 8.01 -33.34
CA LEU A 75 -37.05 9.04 -34.35
C LEU A 75 -36.80 8.41 -35.72
N PRO A 76 -37.40 8.91 -36.80
CA PRO A 76 -37.10 8.44 -38.15
C PRO A 76 -35.75 8.97 -38.63
N PHE A 77 -35.03 8.14 -39.38
CA PHE A 77 -33.86 8.60 -40.12
C PHE A 77 -34.27 9.59 -41.22
N ARG A 78 -33.45 10.63 -41.47
CA ARG A 78 -33.67 11.60 -42.55
C ARG A 78 -32.43 11.71 -43.41
N ALA A 79 -32.64 11.92 -44.72
CA ALA A 79 -31.54 12.19 -45.65
C ALA A 79 -30.71 13.40 -45.16
N GLY A 80 -29.38 13.26 -45.19
CA GLY A 80 -28.44 14.26 -44.67
C GLY A 80 -27.97 14.00 -43.23
N TYR A 81 -28.56 13.05 -42.51
CA TYR A 81 -28.02 12.60 -41.22
C TYR A 81 -26.76 11.74 -41.42
N VAL A 82 -25.86 11.77 -40.44
CA VAL A 82 -24.64 10.92 -40.43
C VAL A 82 -25.04 9.44 -40.50
N ASP A 83 -24.56 8.74 -41.52
CA ASP A 83 -24.93 7.36 -41.85
C ASP A 83 -23.72 6.48 -42.21
N TRP A 84 -22.62 6.63 -41.45
CA TRP A 84 -21.37 5.88 -41.63
C TRP A 84 -21.51 4.35 -41.64
N ARG A 85 -22.67 3.84 -41.22
CA ARG A 85 -23.05 2.44 -41.33
C ARG A 85 -24.45 2.32 -41.90
N ASP A 86 -24.65 1.38 -42.83
CA ASP A 86 -25.94 1.18 -43.49
C ASP A 86 -27.06 0.84 -42.49
N ASP A 87 -26.75 0.12 -41.41
CA ASP A 87 -27.70 -0.22 -40.36
C ASP A 87 -28.18 0.97 -39.52
N TRP A 88 -27.66 2.18 -39.76
CA TRP A 88 -28.15 3.41 -39.13
C TRP A 88 -29.27 4.10 -39.92
N ARG A 89 -29.54 3.70 -41.17
CA ARG A 89 -30.59 4.26 -42.04
C ARG A 89 -31.97 3.72 -41.73
N GLN A 90 -32.38 3.79 -40.47
CA GLN A 90 -33.68 3.29 -40.00
C GLN A 90 -34.14 4.05 -38.77
N ASP A 91 -35.42 3.94 -38.47
CA ASP A 91 -35.96 4.47 -37.21
C ASP A 91 -35.19 3.93 -36.02
N THR A 92 -34.79 4.84 -35.13
CA THR A 92 -33.96 4.51 -33.98
C THR A 92 -34.65 5.01 -32.72
N ASP A 93 -34.64 4.19 -31.69
CA ASP A 93 -35.07 4.52 -30.34
C ASP A 93 -33.86 4.60 -29.38
N PRO A 94 -34.01 5.03 -28.12
CA PRO A 94 -32.89 5.16 -27.19
C PRO A 94 -32.11 3.85 -26.96
N THR A 95 -32.78 2.70 -26.94
CA THR A 95 -32.16 1.39 -26.76
C THR A 95 -31.25 1.05 -27.94
N LYS A 96 -31.77 1.15 -29.17
CA LYS A 96 -31.00 0.92 -30.39
C LYS A 96 -29.88 1.94 -30.54
N TRP A 97 -30.14 3.20 -30.22
CA TRP A 97 -29.13 4.28 -30.22
C TRP A 97 -27.92 3.92 -29.37
N MET A 98 -28.16 3.47 -28.13
CA MET A 98 -27.09 3.11 -27.21
C MET A 98 -26.36 1.84 -27.67
N LYS A 99 -27.11 0.79 -28.07
CA LYS A 99 -26.59 -0.51 -28.49
C LYS A 99 -25.73 -0.43 -29.75
N ASP A 100 -26.25 0.19 -30.81
CA ASP A 100 -25.63 0.23 -32.13
C ASP A 100 -24.74 1.48 -32.33
N SER A 101 -24.65 2.32 -31.31
CA SER A 101 -23.84 3.55 -31.29
C SER A 101 -24.22 4.59 -32.34
N VAL A 102 -25.50 4.64 -32.72
CA VAL A 102 -26.04 5.51 -33.78
C VAL A 102 -25.70 6.98 -33.52
N VAL A 103 -24.83 7.59 -34.34
CA VAL A 103 -24.32 8.95 -34.06
C VAL A 103 -25.38 10.01 -34.30
N TRP A 104 -26.14 9.92 -35.38
CA TRP A 104 -27.13 10.95 -35.72
C TRP A 104 -28.19 11.12 -34.61
N TYR A 105 -28.54 10.06 -33.89
CA TYR A 105 -29.49 10.15 -32.78
C TYR A 105 -28.93 10.99 -31.61
N SER A 106 -27.62 10.87 -31.31
CA SER A 106 -26.95 11.76 -30.35
C SER A 106 -27.06 13.23 -30.78
N GLN A 107 -26.87 13.49 -32.07
CA GLN A 107 -26.94 14.84 -32.65
C GLN A 107 -28.35 15.42 -32.50
N GLN A 108 -29.40 14.60 -32.67
CA GLN A 108 -30.78 15.06 -32.46
C GLN A 108 -31.05 15.45 -31.00
N VAL A 109 -30.49 14.70 -30.05
CA VAL A 109 -30.63 15.02 -28.62
C VAL A 109 -29.90 16.32 -28.29
N THR A 110 -28.65 16.50 -28.73
CA THR A 110 -27.88 17.72 -28.45
C THR A 110 -28.42 18.94 -29.18
N GLN A 111 -28.93 18.80 -30.41
CA GLN A 111 -29.62 19.86 -31.14
C GLN A 111 -30.88 20.34 -30.41
N GLN A 112 -31.70 19.41 -29.88
CA GLN A 112 -32.87 19.77 -29.08
C GLN A 112 -32.52 20.39 -27.73
N LEU A 113 -31.38 20.04 -27.13
CA LEU A 113 -30.86 20.72 -25.94
C LEU A 113 -30.45 22.16 -26.25
N GLY A 114 -29.81 22.38 -27.40
CA GLY A 114 -29.14 23.62 -27.76
C GLY A 114 -27.80 23.78 -27.05
N MET A 115 -26.89 24.57 -27.67
CA MET A 115 -25.50 24.70 -27.23
C MET A 115 -25.35 25.15 -25.77
N GLN A 116 -26.15 26.12 -25.33
CA GLN A 116 -26.07 26.64 -23.96
C GLN A 116 -26.31 25.55 -22.91
N ARG A 117 -27.37 24.74 -23.07
CA ARG A 117 -27.68 23.65 -22.13
C ARG A 117 -26.67 22.52 -22.25
N PHE A 118 -26.26 22.18 -23.46
CA PHE A 118 -25.27 21.13 -23.72
C PHE A 118 -23.93 21.44 -23.03
N ALA A 119 -23.37 22.63 -23.25
CA ALA A 119 -22.16 23.10 -22.57
C ALA A 119 -22.36 23.18 -21.05
N GLY A 120 -23.53 23.65 -20.60
CA GLY A 120 -23.89 23.72 -19.18
C GLY A 120 -23.84 22.36 -18.49
N TYR A 121 -24.39 21.31 -19.11
CA TYR A 121 -24.29 19.95 -18.57
C TYR A 121 -22.86 19.40 -18.59
N ALA A 122 -22.11 19.58 -19.69
CA ALA A 122 -20.73 19.11 -19.78
C ALA A 122 -19.85 19.70 -18.66
N SER A 123 -20.00 21.01 -18.43
CA SER A 123 -19.33 21.73 -17.34
C SER A 123 -19.82 21.26 -15.96
N LYS A 124 -21.14 21.14 -15.76
CA LYS A 124 -21.74 20.66 -14.49
C LYS A 124 -21.25 19.26 -14.12
N PHE A 125 -21.14 18.37 -15.11
CA PHE A 125 -20.64 17.02 -14.91
C PHE A 125 -19.13 16.99 -14.63
N LYS A 126 -18.42 18.06 -15.00
CA LYS A 126 -16.95 18.13 -15.08
C LYS A 126 -16.44 16.99 -15.96
N TYR A 127 -17.00 16.86 -17.16
CA TYR A 127 -16.67 15.76 -18.06
C TYR A 127 -15.37 16.07 -18.82
N GLY A 128 -14.25 15.52 -18.35
CA GLY A 128 -12.93 15.78 -18.94
C GLY A 128 -12.60 17.27 -18.96
N ASN A 129 -12.15 17.78 -20.11
CA ASN A 129 -11.93 19.22 -20.33
C ASN A 129 -13.22 20.04 -20.51
N ALA A 130 -14.39 19.39 -20.58
CA ALA A 130 -15.72 19.99 -20.79
C ALA A 130 -15.85 20.87 -22.06
N ASP A 131 -14.90 20.78 -22.99
CA ASP A 131 -14.85 21.62 -24.17
C ASP A 131 -15.74 21.06 -25.29
N VAL A 132 -16.89 21.69 -25.48
CA VAL A 132 -17.88 21.34 -26.51
C VAL A 132 -17.92 22.35 -27.66
N ALA A 133 -16.90 23.18 -27.82
CA ALA A 133 -16.86 24.20 -28.87
C ALA A 133 -16.80 23.61 -30.29
N GLY A 134 -16.27 22.39 -30.44
CA GLY A 134 -15.95 21.82 -31.74
C GLY A 134 -14.62 22.35 -32.29
N ASP A 135 -14.40 22.14 -33.58
CA ASP A 135 -13.23 22.65 -34.30
C ASP A 135 -13.61 23.08 -35.73
N ALA A 136 -12.60 23.39 -36.56
CA ALA A 136 -12.81 23.85 -37.92
C ALA A 136 -13.59 22.85 -38.81
N GLU A 137 -13.53 21.56 -38.50
CA GLU A 137 -14.14 20.48 -39.27
C GLU A 137 -15.39 19.90 -38.58
N HIS A 138 -15.52 20.09 -37.27
CA HIS A 138 -16.52 19.44 -36.44
C HIS A 138 -17.35 20.47 -35.66
N ASP A 139 -18.64 20.56 -35.96
CA ASP A 139 -19.57 21.41 -35.20
C ASP A 139 -19.65 20.97 -33.72
N GLY A 140 -19.52 21.93 -32.80
CA GLY A 140 -19.48 21.65 -31.37
C GLY A 140 -20.73 20.97 -30.84
N LEU A 141 -21.91 21.30 -31.38
CA LEU A 141 -23.18 20.75 -30.92
C LEU A 141 -23.37 19.29 -31.35
N THR A 142 -22.76 18.88 -32.46
CA THR A 142 -23.05 17.59 -33.11
C THR A 142 -21.87 16.63 -33.16
N LEU A 143 -20.63 17.10 -32.99
CA LEU A 143 -19.42 16.30 -33.20
C LEU A 143 -18.28 16.56 -32.20
N SER A 144 -18.41 17.49 -31.24
CA SER A 144 -17.34 17.80 -30.26
C SER A 144 -16.73 16.57 -29.55
N TRP A 145 -17.48 15.48 -29.37
CA TRP A 145 -17.03 14.25 -28.71
C TRP A 145 -16.44 13.18 -29.65
N ILE A 146 -16.33 13.45 -30.96
CA ILE A 146 -15.79 12.55 -31.98
C ILE A 146 -14.60 13.23 -32.65
N SER A 147 -13.39 12.91 -32.20
CA SER A 147 -12.13 13.39 -32.79
C SER A 147 -11.97 14.92 -32.77
N SER A 148 -12.62 15.61 -31.82
CA SER A 148 -12.71 17.07 -31.80
C SER A 148 -12.30 17.66 -30.44
N SER A 149 -12.93 18.76 -30.01
CA SER A 149 -12.56 19.57 -28.85
C SER A 149 -12.64 18.84 -27.51
N LEU A 150 -13.64 17.96 -27.33
CA LEU A 150 -13.89 17.29 -26.06
C LEU A 150 -12.89 16.16 -25.85
N LYS A 151 -12.15 16.22 -24.74
CA LYS A 151 -11.17 15.21 -24.36
C LYS A 151 -11.34 14.80 -22.91
N ILE A 152 -11.08 13.53 -22.62
CA ILE A 152 -11.18 12.95 -21.28
C ILE A 152 -10.13 11.86 -21.09
N SER A 153 -9.57 11.76 -19.88
CA SER A 153 -8.67 10.67 -19.50
C SER A 153 -9.43 9.47 -18.90
N PRO A 154 -8.83 8.27 -18.86
CA PRO A 154 -9.39 7.13 -18.14
C PRO A 154 -9.74 7.44 -16.67
N LEU A 155 -8.90 8.18 -15.93
CA LEU A 155 -9.20 8.53 -14.53
C LEU A 155 -10.33 9.57 -14.42
N GLU A 156 -10.46 10.48 -15.37
CA GLU A 156 -11.60 11.40 -15.45
C GLU A 156 -12.90 10.66 -15.79
N GLN A 157 -12.85 9.61 -16.63
CA GLN A 157 -14.00 8.72 -16.88
C GLN A 157 -14.45 8.04 -15.58
N LEU A 158 -13.52 7.49 -14.78
CA LEU A 158 -13.87 6.91 -13.47
C LEU A 158 -14.52 7.94 -12.55
N THR A 159 -13.98 9.16 -12.51
CA THR A 159 -14.54 10.25 -11.71
C THR A 159 -15.98 10.59 -12.13
N PHE A 160 -16.25 10.65 -13.44
CA PHE A 160 -17.59 10.87 -13.97
C PHE A 160 -18.53 9.70 -13.63
N LEU A 161 -18.10 8.46 -13.85
CA LEU A 161 -18.90 7.25 -13.62
C LEU A 161 -19.23 7.05 -12.13
N ASN A 162 -18.30 7.35 -11.22
CA ASN A 162 -18.56 7.33 -9.79
C ASN A 162 -19.70 8.28 -9.43
N LYS A 163 -19.76 9.49 -10.03
CA LYS A 163 -20.89 10.40 -9.83
C LYS A 163 -22.19 9.88 -10.45
N VAL A 164 -22.14 9.11 -11.54
CA VAL A 164 -23.33 8.43 -12.10
C VAL A 164 -23.86 7.40 -11.10
N VAL A 165 -23.00 6.51 -10.63
CA VAL A 165 -23.36 5.44 -9.68
C VAL A 165 -23.89 6.02 -8.37
N ASN A 166 -23.27 7.09 -7.87
CA ASN A 166 -23.65 7.73 -6.60
C ASN A 166 -24.76 8.78 -6.75
N ARG A 167 -25.27 8.99 -7.98
CA ARG A 167 -26.30 9.99 -8.31
C ARG A 167 -25.94 11.44 -7.95
N GLN A 168 -24.67 11.81 -8.13
CA GLN A 168 -24.08 13.09 -7.70
C GLN A 168 -23.90 14.13 -8.83
N LEU A 169 -24.41 13.88 -10.03
CA LEU A 169 -24.37 14.82 -11.16
C LEU A 169 -25.46 15.91 -11.10
N GLY A 170 -26.38 15.83 -10.14
CA GLY A 170 -27.46 16.81 -9.96
C GLY A 170 -28.51 16.81 -11.09
N VAL A 171 -28.73 15.68 -11.75
CA VAL A 171 -29.86 15.43 -12.67
C VAL A 171 -30.98 14.67 -11.97
N SER A 172 -32.15 14.57 -12.61
CA SER A 172 -33.31 13.84 -12.09
C SER A 172 -33.01 12.35 -11.82
N ALA A 173 -33.68 11.77 -10.82
CA ALA A 173 -33.58 10.34 -10.52
C ALA A 173 -33.88 9.46 -11.73
N ARG A 174 -34.88 9.86 -12.54
CA ARG A 174 -35.25 9.21 -13.80
C ARG A 174 -34.10 9.17 -14.79
N ALA A 175 -33.29 10.23 -14.89
CA ALA A 175 -32.16 10.27 -15.81
C ALA A 175 -31.11 9.22 -15.48
N TYR A 176 -30.81 9.01 -14.20
CA TYR A 176 -29.92 7.92 -13.78
C TYR A 176 -30.53 6.55 -14.05
N ASP A 177 -31.81 6.34 -13.67
CA ASP A 177 -32.47 5.04 -13.79
C ASP A 177 -32.54 4.59 -15.25
N MET A 178 -32.95 5.49 -16.15
CA MET A 178 -33.05 5.16 -17.58
C MET A 178 -31.67 5.00 -18.22
N THR A 179 -30.69 5.85 -17.87
CA THR A 179 -29.32 5.68 -18.37
C THR A 179 -28.74 4.34 -17.96
N ALA A 180 -28.91 3.93 -16.70
CA ALA A 180 -28.45 2.63 -16.22
C ALA A 180 -29.08 1.45 -16.97
N ARG A 181 -30.38 1.54 -17.31
CA ARG A 181 -31.07 0.53 -18.14
C ARG A 181 -30.54 0.48 -19.56
N LEU A 182 -30.25 1.63 -20.18
CA LEU A 182 -29.69 1.69 -21.53
C LEU A 182 -28.28 1.09 -21.64
N THR A 183 -27.48 1.19 -20.57
CA THR A 183 -26.09 0.73 -20.57
C THR A 183 -25.93 -0.68 -20.04
N GLN A 184 -26.99 -1.32 -19.52
CA GLN A 184 -26.91 -2.67 -18.95
C GLN A 184 -26.63 -3.71 -20.04
N ILE A 185 -25.76 -4.68 -19.72
CA ILE A 185 -25.48 -5.84 -20.56
C ILE A 185 -26.30 -7.04 -20.05
N ASP A 186 -26.87 -7.82 -20.97
CA ASP A 186 -27.88 -8.85 -20.67
C ASP A 186 -27.38 -9.98 -19.77
N GLN A 187 -26.08 -10.29 -19.80
CA GLN A 187 -25.50 -11.39 -19.02
C GLN A 187 -24.64 -10.88 -17.86
N PRO A 188 -24.96 -11.26 -16.61
CA PRO A 188 -24.08 -11.01 -15.47
C PRO A 188 -22.73 -11.71 -15.67
N LEU A 189 -21.66 -11.06 -15.22
CA LEU A 189 -20.29 -11.58 -15.29
C LEU A 189 -19.83 -11.95 -13.89
N ALA A 190 -19.68 -13.25 -13.60
CA ALA A 190 -19.31 -13.73 -12.26
C ALA A 190 -20.20 -13.17 -11.12
N GLY A 191 -21.51 -13.06 -11.37
CA GLY A 191 -22.49 -12.50 -10.44
C GLY A 191 -22.54 -10.96 -10.39
N TRP A 192 -21.70 -10.27 -11.18
CA TRP A 192 -21.75 -8.82 -11.34
C TRP A 192 -22.69 -8.41 -12.46
N ARG A 193 -23.57 -7.44 -12.20
CA ARG A 193 -24.34 -6.78 -13.25
C ARG A 193 -23.48 -5.69 -13.87
N ILE A 194 -23.20 -5.82 -15.17
CA ILE A 194 -22.33 -4.92 -15.90
C ILE A 194 -23.15 -3.87 -16.66
N HIS A 195 -22.74 -2.63 -16.51
CA HIS A 195 -23.19 -1.50 -17.32
C HIS A 195 -21.98 -0.96 -18.06
N GLY A 196 -22.07 -0.67 -19.36
CA GLY A 196 -20.93 -0.12 -20.07
C GLY A 196 -21.23 0.37 -21.47
N LYS A 197 -20.26 1.13 -22.00
CA LYS A 197 -20.32 1.68 -23.35
C LYS A 197 -18.96 1.64 -24.03
N THR A 198 -18.98 1.25 -25.30
CA THR A 198 -17.81 1.28 -26.19
C THR A 198 -17.65 2.63 -26.88
N GLY A 199 -16.41 2.99 -27.22
CA GLY A 199 -16.08 4.18 -28.03
C GLY A 199 -14.99 3.87 -29.05
N SER A 200 -15.05 4.48 -30.23
CA SER A 200 -14.01 4.34 -31.27
C SER A 200 -13.88 5.63 -32.06
N ALA A 201 -12.69 6.22 -32.07
CA ALA A 201 -12.35 7.40 -32.85
C ALA A 201 -10.82 7.58 -32.87
N SER A 202 -10.27 8.10 -33.97
CA SER A 202 -8.83 8.43 -34.10
C SER A 202 -7.88 7.30 -33.69
N GLY A 203 -8.22 6.05 -34.01
CA GLY A 203 -7.44 4.87 -33.61
C GLY A 203 -7.58 4.45 -32.15
N TYR A 204 -8.27 5.22 -31.29
CA TYR A 204 -8.55 4.84 -29.91
C TYR A 204 -9.78 3.95 -29.80
N GLY A 205 -9.69 2.97 -28.90
CA GLY A 205 -10.77 2.08 -28.49
C GLY A 205 -11.05 2.23 -26.99
N TRP A 206 -12.30 2.50 -26.65
CA TRP A 206 -12.76 2.62 -25.27
C TRP A 206 -13.72 1.51 -24.89
N TYR A 207 -13.65 1.08 -23.64
CA TYR A 207 -14.75 0.47 -22.92
C TYR A 207 -14.80 1.00 -21.48
N VAL A 208 -15.90 1.67 -21.13
CA VAL A 208 -16.07 2.32 -19.82
C VAL A 208 -17.42 1.95 -19.22
N GLY A 209 -17.53 1.91 -17.91
CA GLY A 209 -18.76 1.47 -17.26
C GLY A 209 -18.61 1.19 -15.77
N TRP A 210 -19.58 0.46 -15.21
CA TRP A 210 -19.53 0.00 -13.83
C TRP A 210 -20.12 -1.40 -13.68
N ALA A 211 -19.58 -2.14 -12.72
CA ALA A 211 -20.07 -3.44 -12.28
C ALA A 211 -20.77 -3.28 -10.93
N SER A 212 -21.92 -3.91 -10.71
CA SER A 212 -22.65 -3.87 -9.43
C SER A 212 -23.02 -5.26 -8.90
N LYS A 213 -22.84 -5.49 -7.60
CA LYS A 213 -23.19 -6.72 -6.87
C LYS A 213 -23.61 -6.36 -5.44
N GLY A 214 -24.90 -6.55 -5.13
CA GLY A 214 -25.46 -6.10 -3.84
C GLY A 214 -25.29 -4.59 -3.64
N LYS A 215 -24.65 -4.18 -2.55
CA LYS A 215 -24.33 -2.78 -2.24
C LYS A 215 -23.02 -2.28 -2.87
N ARG A 216 -22.22 -3.18 -3.47
CA ARG A 216 -20.91 -2.85 -4.02
C ARG A 216 -21.01 -2.51 -5.50
N SER A 217 -20.26 -1.49 -5.90
CA SER A 217 -20.14 -1.07 -7.28
C SER A 217 -18.70 -0.68 -7.59
N PHE A 218 -18.18 -1.13 -8.73
CA PHE A 218 -16.85 -0.77 -9.21
C PHE A 218 -16.95 -0.12 -10.59
N SER A 219 -16.47 1.11 -10.73
CA SER A 219 -16.34 1.76 -12.03
C SER A 219 -15.07 1.28 -12.72
N PHE A 220 -15.10 1.15 -14.04
CA PHE A 220 -13.95 0.76 -14.84
C PHE A 220 -13.80 1.64 -16.09
N ALA A 221 -12.55 1.84 -16.50
CA ALA A 221 -12.20 2.48 -17.75
C ALA A 221 -11.03 1.72 -18.39
N HIS A 222 -11.24 1.26 -19.61
CA HIS A 222 -10.21 0.65 -20.44
C HIS A 222 -10.06 1.42 -21.76
N LEU A 223 -8.83 1.83 -22.04
CA LEU A 223 -8.42 2.56 -23.23
C LEU A 223 -7.29 1.80 -23.92
N MET A 224 -7.42 1.61 -25.22
CA MET A 224 -6.38 1.07 -26.08
C MET A 224 -6.17 1.97 -27.29
N GLN A 225 -4.99 1.87 -27.89
CA GLN A 225 -4.69 2.44 -29.20
C GLN A 225 -4.53 1.30 -30.20
N ARG A 226 -5.10 1.47 -31.38
CA ARG A 226 -4.99 0.50 -32.46
C ARG A 226 -3.60 0.53 -33.07
N ASP A 227 -3.02 -0.64 -33.25
CA ASP A 227 -1.83 -0.88 -34.06
C ASP A 227 -2.19 -1.68 -35.32
N ASP A 228 -1.21 -1.85 -36.22
CA ASP A 228 -1.40 -2.53 -37.51
C ASP A 228 -1.60 -4.05 -37.41
N THR A 229 -1.39 -4.65 -36.25
CA THR A 229 -1.58 -6.10 -36.05
C THR A 229 -3.05 -6.47 -35.81
N GLN A 230 -3.88 -5.49 -35.48
CA GLN A 230 -5.28 -5.70 -35.12
C GLN A 230 -6.23 -5.68 -36.33
N PRO A 231 -7.35 -6.42 -36.29
CA PRO A 231 -8.32 -6.44 -37.39
C PRO A 231 -8.90 -5.05 -37.67
N LYS A 232 -8.69 -4.55 -38.89
CA LYS A 232 -9.17 -3.21 -39.31
C LYS A 232 -10.69 -3.15 -39.46
N ASN A 233 -11.35 -4.29 -39.71
CA ASN A 233 -12.80 -4.42 -39.87
C ASN A 233 -13.60 -4.45 -38.56
N VAL A 234 -12.95 -4.68 -37.41
CA VAL A 234 -13.59 -4.62 -36.10
C VAL A 234 -13.41 -3.21 -35.53
N PRO A 235 -14.41 -2.56 -34.90
CA PRO A 235 -14.19 -1.27 -34.24
C PRO A 235 -13.24 -1.39 -33.03
N ALA A 236 -12.36 -0.42 -32.82
CA ALA A 236 -11.37 -0.46 -31.72
C ALA A 236 -12.00 -0.59 -30.32
N GLY A 237 -13.20 -0.02 -30.12
CA GLY A 237 -13.94 -0.12 -28.86
C GLY A 237 -14.54 -1.50 -28.62
N VAL A 238 -14.78 -2.29 -29.67
CA VAL A 238 -15.17 -3.70 -29.53
C VAL A 238 -13.98 -4.53 -29.05
N LEU A 239 -12.79 -4.31 -29.62
CA LEU A 239 -11.55 -4.93 -29.15
C LEU A 239 -11.26 -4.57 -27.69
N ALA A 240 -11.40 -3.28 -27.33
CA ALA A 240 -11.24 -2.79 -25.96
C ALA A 240 -12.19 -3.49 -24.98
N ARG A 241 -13.47 -3.64 -25.37
CA ARG A 241 -14.47 -4.34 -24.55
C ARG A 241 -14.11 -5.81 -24.35
N GLU A 242 -13.78 -6.51 -25.43
CA GLU A 242 -13.47 -7.95 -25.38
C GLU A 242 -12.22 -8.23 -24.57
N ALA A 243 -11.18 -7.40 -24.72
CA ALA A 243 -9.97 -7.45 -23.90
C ALA A 243 -10.30 -7.30 -22.41
N LEU A 244 -11.02 -6.23 -22.03
CA LEU A 244 -11.37 -6.01 -20.63
C LEU A 244 -12.29 -7.10 -20.08
N LEU A 245 -13.37 -7.49 -20.79
CA LEU A 245 -14.32 -8.49 -20.29
C LEU A 245 -13.68 -9.85 -19.99
N LYS A 246 -12.56 -10.19 -20.65
CA LYS A 246 -11.79 -11.41 -20.37
C LYS A 246 -11.05 -11.34 -19.02
N GLU A 247 -10.49 -10.19 -18.65
CA GLU A 247 -9.76 -10.00 -17.38
C GLU A 247 -10.64 -9.48 -16.23
N LEU A 248 -11.79 -8.87 -16.55
CA LEU A 248 -12.65 -8.18 -15.60
C LEU A 248 -13.10 -9.05 -14.41
N PRO A 249 -13.41 -10.35 -14.54
CA PRO A 249 -13.75 -11.19 -13.38
C PRO A 249 -12.62 -11.28 -12.34
N LEU A 250 -11.38 -11.42 -12.80
CA LEU A 250 -10.20 -11.49 -11.93
C LEU A 250 -9.92 -10.14 -11.28
N LEU A 251 -10.01 -9.06 -12.06
CA LEU A 251 -9.85 -7.70 -11.54
C LEU A 251 -10.92 -7.37 -10.49
N LEU A 252 -12.20 -7.67 -10.77
CA LEU A 252 -13.30 -7.47 -9.83
C LEU A 252 -13.13 -8.27 -8.54
N GLY A 253 -12.67 -9.53 -8.62
CA GLY A 253 -12.36 -10.31 -7.43
C GLY A 253 -11.26 -9.67 -6.58
N SER A 254 -10.18 -9.19 -7.21
CA SER A 254 -9.07 -8.53 -6.50
C SER A 254 -9.50 -7.20 -5.87
N VAL A 255 -10.22 -6.33 -6.60
CA VAL A 255 -10.66 -5.04 -6.03
C VAL A 255 -11.79 -5.20 -5.00
N GLU A 256 -12.63 -6.24 -5.12
CA GLU A 256 -13.60 -6.61 -4.08
C GLU A 256 -12.90 -6.98 -2.77
N GLN A 257 -11.85 -7.81 -2.85
CA GLN A 257 -11.02 -8.18 -1.70
C GLN A 257 -10.34 -6.97 -1.08
N GLU A 258 -9.74 -6.09 -1.89
CA GLU A 258 -9.08 -4.88 -1.38
C GLU A 258 -10.06 -3.90 -0.73
N ALA A 259 -11.25 -3.70 -1.31
CA ALA A 259 -12.29 -2.86 -0.71
C ALA A 259 -12.83 -3.46 0.60
N LEU A 260 -12.96 -4.79 0.68
CA LEU A 260 -13.30 -5.49 1.93
C LEU A 260 -12.22 -5.29 3.01
N LEU A 261 -10.94 -5.38 2.63
CA LEU A 261 -9.83 -5.14 3.53
C LEU A 261 -9.81 -3.69 4.02
N ARG A 262 -9.98 -2.73 3.11
CA ARG A 262 -10.08 -1.30 3.44
C ARG A 262 -11.17 -1.04 4.48
N GLU A 263 -12.37 -1.60 4.30
CA GLU A 263 -13.47 -1.46 5.26
C GLU A 263 -13.09 -1.96 6.67
N THR A 264 -12.41 -3.11 6.77
CA THR A 264 -11.88 -3.64 8.05
C THR A 264 -10.88 -2.68 8.69
N VAL A 265 -9.97 -2.14 7.88
CA VAL A 265 -8.96 -1.20 8.37
C VAL A 265 -9.60 0.10 8.83
N ASP A 266 -10.49 0.71 8.02
CA ASP A 266 -11.16 1.97 8.31
C ASP A 266 -11.97 1.88 9.62
N GLN A 267 -12.74 0.79 9.81
CA GLN A 267 -13.51 0.53 11.04
C GLN A 267 -12.65 0.36 12.30
N THR A 268 -11.35 0.09 12.14
CA THR A 268 -10.40 -0.07 13.24
C THR A 268 -9.61 1.22 13.48
N ILE A 269 -9.11 1.86 12.42
CA ILE A 269 -8.16 2.96 12.49
C ILE A 269 -8.86 4.31 12.71
N GLU A 270 -9.99 4.61 12.06
CA GLU A 270 -10.64 5.91 12.23
C GLU A 270 -11.09 6.17 13.68
N PRO A 271 -11.74 5.22 14.39
CA PRO A 271 -12.10 5.42 15.79
C PRO A 271 -10.87 5.56 16.69
N LEU A 272 -9.78 4.84 16.39
CA LEU A 272 -8.53 4.92 17.12
C LEU A 272 -7.88 6.30 16.96
N MET A 273 -7.77 6.80 15.73
CA MET A 273 -7.22 8.13 15.46
C MET A 273 -8.05 9.21 16.15
N LYS A 274 -9.39 9.10 16.12
CA LYS A 274 -10.29 10.02 16.83
C LYS A 274 -10.09 9.96 18.35
N LYS A 275 -9.97 8.76 18.93
CA LYS A 275 -9.80 8.56 20.38
C LYS A 275 -8.52 9.20 20.91
N TYR A 276 -7.41 9.10 20.16
CA TYR A 276 -6.11 9.58 20.60
C TYR A 276 -5.68 10.91 19.93
N ASP A 277 -6.58 11.53 19.18
CA ASP A 277 -6.33 12.78 18.43
C ASP A 277 -5.05 12.68 17.57
N VAL A 278 -4.91 11.55 16.86
CA VAL A 278 -3.79 11.28 15.95
C VAL A 278 -3.99 12.09 14.67
N PRO A 279 -3.09 13.02 14.32
CA PRO A 279 -3.25 13.87 13.13
C PRO A 279 -3.19 13.10 11.82
N GLY A 280 -2.24 12.17 11.69
CA GLY A 280 -2.02 11.37 10.50
C GLY A 280 -1.41 10.01 10.81
N MET A 281 -1.79 9.01 10.02
CA MET A 281 -1.31 7.64 10.15
C MET A 281 -1.15 6.99 8.77
N ALA A 282 -0.09 6.21 8.60
CA ALA A 282 0.09 5.30 7.48
C ALA A 282 0.11 3.86 7.99
N LEU A 283 -0.57 2.98 7.27
CA LEU A 283 -0.62 1.54 7.50
C LEU A 283 -0.09 0.82 6.27
N ALA A 284 0.67 -0.25 6.47
CA ALA A 284 0.93 -1.23 5.42
C ALA A 284 0.62 -2.64 5.91
N LEU A 285 0.06 -3.47 5.03
CA LEU A 285 -0.26 -4.87 5.25
C LEU A 285 0.43 -5.72 4.19
N THR A 286 0.95 -6.87 4.57
CA THR A 286 1.34 -7.93 3.64
C THR A 286 0.46 -9.15 3.87
N ASP A 287 -0.04 -9.72 2.78
CA ASP A 287 -0.81 -10.95 2.74
C ASP A 287 -0.26 -11.84 1.63
N HIS A 288 0.52 -12.86 1.98
CA HIS A 288 1.12 -13.82 1.04
C HIS A 288 1.94 -13.13 -0.07
N GLY A 289 2.70 -12.08 0.29
CA GLY A 289 3.54 -11.31 -0.62
C GLY A 289 2.81 -10.18 -1.35
N LYS A 290 1.50 -10.02 -1.15
CA LYS A 290 0.75 -8.88 -1.68
C LYS A 290 0.65 -7.78 -0.63
N ASN A 291 1.19 -6.62 -0.98
CA ASN A 291 1.22 -5.46 -0.09
C ASN A 291 0.08 -4.48 -0.36
N TYR A 292 -0.48 -3.94 0.72
CA TYR A 292 -1.53 -2.92 0.71
C TYR A 292 -1.10 -1.74 1.59
N VAL A 293 -1.36 -0.51 1.15
CA VAL A 293 -1.02 0.71 1.91
C VAL A 293 -2.26 1.58 2.09
N PHE A 294 -2.47 2.05 3.32
CA PHE A 294 -3.60 2.89 3.69
C PHE A 294 -3.09 4.13 4.41
N ASN A 295 -3.53 5.31 3.97
CA ASN A 295 -3.07 6.59 4.49
C ASN A 295 -4.26 7.39 5.02
N TYR A 296 -4.10 7.98 6.19
CA TYR A 296 -5.14 8.67 6.92
C TYR A 296 -4.65 10.02 7.45
N GLY A 297 -5.51 11.03 7.38
CA GLY A 297 -5.28 12.32 8.01
C GLY A 297 -4.15 13.14 7.37
N LEU A 298 -3.42 13.88 8.21
CA LEU A 298 -2.46 14.90 7.80
C LEU A 298 -1.04 14.56 8.27
N ALA A 299 -0.07 14.66 7.37
CA ALA A 299 1.35 14.61 7.70
C ALA A 299 1.76 15.84 8.53
N SER A 300 1.10 16.98 8.33
CA SER A 300 1.24 18.19 9.15
C SER A 300 -0.08 18.96 9.24
N ARG A 301 -0.46 19.34 10.47
CA ARG A 301 -1.61 20.22 10.73
C ARG A 301 -1.41 21.62 10.19
N GLU A 302 -0.17 22.12 10.19
CA GLU A 302 0.16 23.48 9.75
C GLU A 302 0.04 23.63 8.23
N THR A 303 0.72 22.76 7.48
CA THR A 303 0.71 22.81 6.01
C THR A 303 -0.55 22.17 5.41
N ARG A 304 -1.33 21.45 6.23
CA ARG A 304 -2.47 20.62 5.81
C ARG A 304 -2.12 19.58 4.75
N GLN A 305 -0.84 19.21 4.66
CA GLN A 305 -0.40 18.15 3.77
C GLN A 305 -1.02 16.82 4.20
N PRO A 306 -1.69 16.08 3.29
CA PRO A 306 -2.23 14.76 3.62
C PRO A 306 -1.09 13.77 3.85
N VAL A 307 -1.35 12.72 4.63
CA VAL A 307 -0.47 11.54 4.61
C VAL A 307 -0.62 10.86 3.25
N ASP A 308 0.50 10.51 2.64
CA ASP A 308 0.61 9.78 1.38
C ASP A 308 1.62 8.63 1.48
N ARG A 309 1.83 7.92 0.37
CA ARG A 309 2.75 6.77 0.30
C ARG A 309 4.21 7.14 0.62
N ASP A 310 4.60 8.38 0.34
CA ASP A 310 5.98 8.85 0.49
C ASP A 310 6.24 9.47 1.87
N THR A 311 5.20 9.62 2.71
CA THR A 311 5.30 10.27 4.02
C THR A 311 6.23 9.48 4.94
N LEU A 312 7.29 10.13 5.41
CA LEU A 312 8.28 9.59 6.33
C LEU A 312 7.85 9.82 7.78
N PHE A 313 7.89 8.76 8.59
CA PHE A 313 7.62 8.78 10.02
C PHE A 313 8.84 8.33 10.81
N GLU A 314 9.04 8.89 12.00
CA GLU A 314 9.99 8.34 12.98
C GLU A 314 9.43 7.03 13.54
N VAL A 315 10.23 5.96 13.52
CA VAL A 315 9.77 4.64 14.00
C VAL A 315 10.25 4.28 15.40
N GLY A 316 11.06 5.14 16.00
CA GLY A 316 11.58 4.95 17.36
C GLY A 316 12.25 3.59 17.51
N SER A 317 11.94 2.88 18.59
CA SER A 317 12.51 1.55 18.90
C SER A 317 12.27 0.43 17.89
N VAL A 318 11.46 0.62 16.85
CA VAL A 318 11.47 -0.31 15.70
C VAL A 318 12.83 -0.29 15.01
N SER A 319 13.58 0.82 15.07
CA SER A 319 14.95 0.92 14.52
C SER A 319 15.90 -0.18 14.99
N LYS A 320 15.68 -0.68 16.21
CA LYS A 320 16.51 -1.73 16.83
C LYS A 320 16.44 -3.06 16.08
N THR A 321 15.34 -3.35 15.38
CA THR A 321 15.23 -4.60 14.61
C THR A 321 16.16 -4.56 13.40
N LEU A 322 16.30 -3.39 12.76
CA LEU A 322 17.28 -3.18 11.69
C LEU A 322 18.73 -3.19 12.21
N VAL A 323 18.97 -2.69 13.42
CA VAL A 323 20.28 -2.80 14.10
C VAL A 323 20.62 -4.26 14.42
N ALA A 324 19.64 -5.04 14.89
CA ALA A 324 19.79 -6.48 15.08
C ALA A 324 20.12 -7.19 13.77
N THR A 325 19.44 -6.84 12.67
CA THR A 325 19.76 -7.37 11.34
C THR A 325 21.15 -6.95 10.87
N LEU A 326 21.62 -5.72 11.16
CA LEU A 326 22.98 -5.29 10.85
C LEU A 326 24.02 -6.16 11.59
N ALA A 327 23.77 -6.46 12.87
CA ALA A 327 24.65 -7.29 13.67
C ALA A 327 24.74 -8.73 13.13
N THR A 328 23.61 -9.34 12.80
CA THR A 328 23.58 -10.69 12.22
C THR A 328 24.09 -10.72 10.78
N TYR A 329 23.99 -9.61 10.05
CA TYR A 329 24.60 -9.48 8.72
C TYR A 329 26.13 -9.41 8.80
N ALA A 330 26.67 -8.62 9.74
CA ALA A 330 28.11 -8.64 10.05
C ALA A 330 28.57 -10.04 10.48
N GLN A 331 27.75 -10.77 11.25
CA GLN A 331 28.03 -12.17 11.61
C GLN A 331 28.04 -13.11 10.39
N ALA A 332 27.05 -13.04 9.52
CA ALA A 332 26.97 -13.85 8.30
C ALA A 332 28.15 -13.59 7.36
N GLN A 333 28.75 -12.40 7.42
CA GLN A 333 29.97 -12.03 6.70
C GLN A 333 31.27 -12.43 7.43
N GLY A 334 31.19 -13.08 8.60
CA GLY A 334 32.36 -13.49 9.38
C GLY A 334 33.11 -12.35 10.07
N ARG A 335 32.49 -11.18 10.23
CA ARG A 335 33.12 -9.98 10.83
C ARG A 335 33.06 -9.95 12.36
N LEU A 336 32.05 -10.62 12.93
CA LEU A 336 31.88 -10.82 14.38
C LEU A 336 31.13 -12.13 14.62
N ALA A 337 31.10 -12.60 15.86
CA ALA A 337 30.12 -13.59 16.32
C ALA A 337 29.33 -13.04 17.51
N LEU A 338 28.03 -13.32 17.59
CA LEU A 338 27.21 -12.91 18.73
C LEU A 338 27.65 -13.56 20.06
N SER A 339 28.42 -14.64 19.97
CA SER A 339 29.11 -15.28 21.10
C SER A 339 30.39 -14.58 21.53
N ASP A 340 30.88 -13.58 20.80
CA ASP A 340 32.08 -12.84 21.18
C ASP A 340 31.84 -11.98 22.42
N LYS A 341 32.90 -11.72 23.17
CA LYS A 341 32.87 -10.76 24.28
C LYS A 341 32.82 -9.34 23.72
N VAL A 342 32.09 -8.45 24.39
CA VAL A 342 31.98 -7.04 23.99
C VAL A 342 33.36 -6.37 23.90
N SER A 343 34.24 -6.62 24.87
CA SER A 343 35.59 -6.03 24.89
C SER A 343 36.55 -6.55 23.82
N GLN A 344 36.23 -7.65 23.13
CA GLN A 344 36.98 -8.12 21.96
C GLN A 344 36.81 -7.15 20.79
N HIS A 345 35.60 -6.63 20.61
CA HIS A 345 35.24 -5.69 19.54
C HIS A 345 35.38 -4.23 19.95
N MET A 346 35.37 -3.95 21.26
CA MET A 346 35.59 -2.62 21.83
C MET A 346 36.77 -2.62 22.79
N PRO A 347 38.02 -2.51 22.30
CA PRO A 347 39.22 -2.56 23.13
C PRO A 347 39.24 -1.54 24.28
N ALA A 348 38.56 -0.40 24.11
CA ALA A 348 38.42 0.64 25.14
C ALA A 348 37.68 0.17 26.40
N LEU A 349 37.00 -0.98 26.34
CA LEU A 349 36.24 -1.61 27.44
C LEU A 349 36.95 -2.83 28.05
N ARG A 350 38.18 -3.16 27.64
CA ARG A 350 38.95 -4.24 28.28
C ARG A 350 39.24 -3.91 29.75
N GLY A 351 39.18 -4.92 30.60
CA GLY A 351 39.32 -4.77 32.05
C GLY A 351 38.08 -4.26 32.77
N SER A 352 36.94 -4.14 32.08
CA SER A 352 35.64 -3.75 32.65
C SER A 352 34.67 -4.94 32.68
N SER A 353 33.44 -4.73 33.18
CA SER A 353 32.37 -5.73 33.16
C SER A 353 32.13 -6.35 31.77
N PHE A 354 32.47 -5.63 30.71
CA PHE A 354 32.29 -6.05 29.31
C PHE A 354 33.23 -7.18 28.85
N ASP A 355 34.23 -7.57 29.66
CA ASP A 355 35.00 -8.81 29.44
C ASP A 355 34.16 -10.07 29.67
N HIS A 356 33.05 -9.95 30.40
CA HIS A 356 32.17 -11.06 30.73
C HIS A 356 30.85 -11.05 29.95
N ILE A 357 30.53 -9.97 29.25
CA ILE A 357 29.28 -9.81 28.49
C ILE A 357 29.53 -10.24 27.03
N ASN A 358 28.70 -11.14 26.51
CA ASN A 358 28.70 -11.51 25.10
C ASN A 358 27.82 -10.55 24.28
N LEU A 359 28.12 -10.36 22.99
CA LEU A 359 27.35 -9.46 22.11
C LEU A 359 25.85 -9.80 22.08
N ILE A 360 25.49 -11.08 22.19
CA ILE A 360 24.09 -11.52 22.23
C ILE A 360 23.29 -10.86 23.37
N HIS A 361 23.92 -10.57 24.50
CA HIS A 361 23.25 -9.94 25.64
C HIS A 361 22.87 -8.49 25.34
N LEU A 362 23.59 -7.82 24.45
CA LEU A 362 23.30 -6.45 24.05
C LEU A 362 21.97 -6.35 23.28
N GLY A 363 21.72 -7.28 22.36
CA GLY A 363 20.51 -7.33 21.54
C GLY A 363 19.33 -8.10 22.15
N THR A 364 19.55 -8.79 23.27
CA THR A 364 18.48 -9.47 24.05
C THR A 364 18.10 -8.70 25.32
N HIS A 365 18.66 -7.51 25.52
CA HIS A 365 18.47 -6.70 26.73
C HIS A 365 18.85 -7.42 28.03
N THR A 366 19.81 -8.36 27.96
CA THR A 366 20.25 -9.18 29.10
C THR A 366 21.69 -8.88 29.52
N ALA A 367 22.24 -7.74 29.10
CA ALA A 367 23.62 -7.35 29.42
C ALA A 367 23.82 -6.90 30.87
N GLY A 368 22.74 -6.70 31.64
CA GLY A 368 22.76 -6.13 32.98
C GLY A 368 21.64 -5.12 33.19
N GLU A 369 21.62 -4.45 34.34
CA GLU A 369 20.57 -3.48 34.72
C GLU A 369 20.87 -2.07 34.21
N PHE A 370 21.20 -1.94 32.93
CA PHE A 370 21.42 -0.63 32.31
C PHE A 370 20.13 0.21 32.33
N PRO A 371 20.22 1.53 32.53
CA PRO A 371 19.06 2.40 32.40
C PRO A 371 18.49 2.34 30.98
N MET A 372 17.20 2.68 30.84
CA MET A 372 16.56 2.67 29.53
C MET A 372 17.19 3.69 28.57
N GLN A 373 17.45 4.90 29.07
CA GLN A 373 17.96 6.04 28.30
C GLN A 373 19.39 6.36 28.70
N VAL A 374 20.13 6.96 27.76
CA VAL A 374 21.44 7.56 28.04
C VAL A 374 21.25 8.63 29.12
N PRO A 375 21.98 8.58 30.25
CA PRO A 375 21.91 9.62 31.27
C PRO A 375 22.15 11.02 30.71
N ASP A 376 21.35 12.00 31.15
CA ASP A 376 21.35 13.37 30.59
C ASP A 376 22.72 14.07 30.66
N ASN A 377 23.62 13.67 31.56
CA ASN A 377 24.96 14.25 31.68
C ASN A 377 25.94 13.75 30.60
N ILE A 378 25.59 12.73 29.82
CA ILE A 378 26.39 12.19 28.72
C ILE A 378 25.97 12.90 27.43
N LYS A 379 26.88 13.68 26.85
CA LYS A 379 26.63 14.56 25.69
C LYS A 379 27.40 14.16 24.43
N ASN A 380 28.30 13.18 24.54
CA ASN A 380 29.07 12.66 23.40
C ASN A 380 29.49 11.21 23.63
N TYR A 381 30.05 10.58 22.58
CA TYR A 381 30.46 9.18 22.62
C TYR A 381 31.67 8.91 23.53
N ASP A 382 32.56 9.88 23.76
CA ASP A 382 33.68 9.69 24.69
C ASP A 382 33.18 9.52 26.13
N GLN A 383 32.25 10.39 26.54
CA GLN A 383 31.57 10.30 27.84
C GLN A 383 30.75 9.01 27.96
N LEU A 384 30.13 8.56 26.87
CA LEU A 384 29.42 7.28 26.84
C LEU A 384 30.37 6.09 27.04
N MET A 385 31.54 6.11 26.40
CA MET A 385 32.55 5.06 26.57
C MET A 385 33.14 5.05 27.98
N ASP A 386 33.35 6.22 28.59
CA ASP A 386 33.75 6.32 29.99
C ASP A 386 32.66 5.80 30.93
N TYR A 387 31.40 6.10 30.64
CA TYR A 387 30.26 5.54 31.37
C TYR A 387 30.26 4.01 31.30
N TYR A 388 30.38 3.42 30.11
CA TYR A 388 30.49 1.97 29.96
C TYR A 388 31.69 1.39 30.71
N ARG A 389 32.87 2.01 30.62
CA ARG A 389 34.08 1.53 31.32
C ARG A 389 33.88 1.54 32.83
N SER A 390 33.20 2.56 33.35
CA SER A 390 32.92 2.71 34.79
C SER A 390 31.81 1.79 35.30
N TRP A 391 31.01 1.20 34.41
CA TRP A 391 29.89 0.34 34.79
C TRP A 391 30.40 -0.96 35.42
N GLN A 392 30.06 -1.16 36.69
CA GLN A 392 30.44 -2.35 37.45
C GLN A 392 29.24 -3.23 37.76
N GLN A 393 29.37 -4.52 37.44
CA GLN A 393 28.39 -5.53 37.81
C GLN A 393 29.03 -6.92 37.96
N PRO A 394 28.43 -7.84 38.72
CA PRO A 394 28.87 -9.23 38.77
C PRO A 394 28.77 -9.90 37.40
N ALA A 395 29.70 -10.82 37.08
CA ALA A 395 29.65 -11.58 35.82
C ALA A 395 28.34 -12.38 35.66
N SER A 396 27.74 -12.82 36.77
CA SER A 396 26.45 -13.51 36.80
C SER A 396 25.24 -12.64 36.46
N ALA A 397 25.39 -11.31 36.37
CA ALA A 397 24.31 -10.41 36.01
C ALA A 397 23.94 -10.52 34.52
N ALA A 398 24.92 -10.83 33.67
CA ALA A 398 24.68 -11.05 32.25
C ALA A 398 23.85 -12.34 32.04
N GLY A 399 22.73 -12.23 31.34
CA GLY A 399 21.80 -13.33 31.10
C GLY A 399 20.83 -13.65 32.25
N ALA A 400 20.93 -12.98 33.41
CA ALA A 400 20.04 -13.25 34.56
C ALA A 400 18.68 -12.55 34.45
N SER A 401 18.67 -11.30 34.00
CA SER A 401 17.47 -10.48 33.87
C SER A 401 17.46 -9.71 32.54
N ARG A 402 16.26 -9.48 32.04
CA ARG A 402 15.97 -8.58 30.92
C ARG A 402 15.64 -7.19 31.44
N THR A 403 16.45 -6.20 31.05
CA THR A 403 16.22 -4.77 31.29
C THR A 403 16.31 -4.03 29.97
N TYR A 404 15.17 -3.53 29.47
CA TYR A 404 15.10 -2.85 28.18
C TYR A 404 15.95 -1.57 28.19
N SER A 405 16.94 -1.48 27.29
CA SER A 405 17.91 -0.39 27.28
C SER A 405 18.33 0.03 25.88
N ASN A 406 18.35 1.34 25.65
CA ASN A 406 18.94 1.96 24.46
C ASN A 406 20.47 1.87 24.48
N LEU A 407 21.10 1.84 25.65
CA LEU A 407 22.55 1.73 25.77
C LEU A 407 23.06 0.38 25.28
N THR A 408 22.36 -0.72 25.58
CA THR A 408 22.88 -2.05 25.24
C THR A 408 22.83 -2.28 23.73
N ILE A 409 21.66 -2.06 23.12
CA ILE A 409 21.48 -2.20 21.67
C ILE A 409 22.22 -1.13 20.86
N GLY A 410 22.36 0.10 21.39
CA GLY A 410 23.16 1.13 20.76
C GLY A 410 24.62 0.72 20.63
N LEU A 411 25.20 0.13 21.69
CA LEU A 411 26.55 -0.42 21.66
C LEU A 411 26.69 -1.57 20.65
N LEU A 412 25.68 -2.43 20.50
CA LEU A 412 25.68 -3.47 19.47
C LEU A 412 25.71 -2.86 18.06
N GLY A 413 24.95 -1.78 17.82
CA GLY A 413 24.97 -1.05 16.55
C GLY A 413 26.35 -0.46 16.24
N MET A 414 26.99 0.17 17.22
CA MET A 414 28.36 0.69 17.09
C MET A 414 29.36 -0.43 16.74
N ILE A 415 29.32 -1.54 17.48
CA ILE A 415 30.19 -2.71 17.26
C ILE A 415 29.98 -3.29 15.86
N SER A 416 28.72 -3.42 15.44
CA SER A 416 28.38 -3.98 14.14
C SER A 416 28.97 -3.13 13.01
N ALA A 417 28.74 -1.82 13.04
CA ALA A 417 29.28 -0.89 12.05
C ALA A 417 30.82 -0.85 12.08
N GLN A 418 31.44 -0.84 13.27
CA GLN A 418 32.89 -0.86 13.41
C GLN A 418 33.52 -2.14 12.84
N SER A 419 32.93 -3.31 13.08
CA SER A 419 33.41 -4.57 12.47
C SER A 419 33.31 -4.53 10.93
N MET A 420 32.40 -3.71 10.41
CA MET A 420 32.25 -3.45 8.98
C MET A 420 33.26 -2.41 8.43
N GLY A 421 33.97 -1.71 9.31
CA GLY A 421 34.89 -0.63 8.95
C GLY A 421 34.18 0.65 8.50
N LEU A 422 32.93 0.87 8.94
CA LEU A 422 32.08 1.97 8.49
C LEU A 422 31.52 2.77 9.67
N PRO A 423 31.24 4.07 9.49
CA PRO A 423 30.32 4.80 10.35
C PRO A 423 28.94 4.11 10.38
N PHE A 424 28.24 4.17 11.51
CA PHE A 424 26.94 3.49 11.65
C PHE A 424 25.92 3.90 10.58
N ALA A 425 25.78 5.21 10.33
CA ALA A 425 24.87 5.71 9.30
C ALA A 425 25.21 5.14 7.91
N ASP A 426 26.48 4.99 7.58
CA ASP A 426 26.93 4.42 6.30
C ASP A 426 26.68 2.91 6.23
N ALA A 427 26.93 2.17 7.32
CA ALA A 427 26.61 0.74 7.37
C ALA A 427 25.11 0.49 7.17
N MET A 428 24.26 1.35 7.72
CA MET A 428 22.81 1.28 7.56
C MET A 428 22.36 1.73 6.16
N GLU A 429 22.65 2.97 5.77
CA GLU A 429 22.10 3.62 4.57
C GLU A 429 22.77 3.16 3.26
N LYS A 430 24.04 2.73 3.30
CA LYS A 430 24.78 2.33 2.09
C LYS A 430 24.93 0.83 1.92
N GLN A 431 24.68 0.03 2.97
CA GLN A 431 24.73 -1.44 2.86
C GLN A 431 23.39 -2.09 3.18
N LEU A 432 22.94 -2.02 4.44
CA LEU A 432 21.80 -2.84 4.87
C LEU A 432 20.47 -2.42 4.21
N LEU A 433 20.11 -1.14 4.26
CA LEU A 433 18.82 -0.66 3.74
C LEU A 433 18.68 -0.89 2.22
N PRO A 434 19.68 -0.58 1.38
CA PRO A 434 19.62 -0.93 -0.05
C PRO A 434 19.50 -2.43 -0.31
N ALA A 435 20.19 -3.28 0.46
CA ALA A 435 20.13 -4.73 0.30
C ALA A 435 18.76 -5.32 0.70
N LEU A 436 18.05 -4.67 1.62
CA LEU A 436 16.65 -4.97 1.96
C LEU A 436 15.62 -4.35 1.01
N GLY A 437 16.06 -3.56 0.02
CA GLY A 437 15.17 -2.86 -0.91
C GLY A 437 14.47 -1.63 -0.31
N MET A 438 14.89 -1.16 0.87
CA MET A 438 14.32 -0.01 1.58
C MET A 438 14.98 1.29 1.10
N ARG A 439 14.39 1.95 0.10
CA ARG A 439 14.98 3.11 -0.61
C ARG A 439 14.51 4.47 -0.10
N GLN A 440 13.44 4.50 0.68
CA GLN A 440 12.87 5.67 1.36
C GLN A 440 12.99 5.51 2.89
N THR A 441 14.16 5.07 3.34
CA THR A 441 14.47 4.84 4.75
C THR A 441 15.80 5.49 5.08
N TYR A 442 15.85 6.25 6.18
CA TYR A 442 16.96 7.13 6.51
C TYR A 442 17.24 7.14 8.00
N ILE A 443 18.52 7.23 8.38
CA ILE A 443 18.95 7.75 9.68
C ILE A 443 18.81 9.27 9.66
N LYS A 444 19.33 9.91 8.60
CA LYS A 444 19.23 11.35 8.37
C LYS A 444 18.44 11.63 7.10
N VAL A 445 17.24 12.19 7.26
CA VAL A 445 16.38 12.55 6.13
C VAL A 445 17.11 13.57 5.22
N PRO A 446 17.32 13.26 3.93
CA PRO A 446 17.94 14.18 2.98
C PRO A 446 17.10 15.44 2.75
N ALA A 447 17.76 16.54 2.35
CA ALA A 447 17.09 17.85 2.18
C ALA A 447 15.93 17.80 1.18
N GLU A 448 16.10 17.05 0.09
CA GLU A 448 15.10 16.84 -0.96
C GLU A 448 13.90 16.00 -0.50
N GLN A 449 14.07 15.20 0.55
CA GLN A 449 13.01 14.38 1.15
C GLN A 449 12.32 15.04 2.34
N MET A 450 12.83 16.18 2.82
CA MET A 450 12.26 16.88 3.99
C MET A 450 10.79 17.27 3.83
N ARG A 451 10.32 17.50 2.59
CA ARG A 451 8.92 17.76 2.28
C ARG A 451 7.98 16.58 2.58
N HIS A 452 8.53 15.37 2.65
CA HIS A 452 7.81 14.15 2.97
C HIS A 452 7.91 13.78 4.45
N TYR A 453 8.79 14.45 5.21
CA TYR A 453 8.94 14.18 6.63
C TYR A 453 7.73 14.72 7.40
N ALA A 454 6.93 13.84 7.98
CA ALA A 454 5.79 14.23 8.80
C ALA A 454 6.23 15.11 9.98
N GLN A 455 5.32 15.96 10.44
CA GLN A 455 5.45 16.68 11.70
C GLN A 455 4.89 15.80 12.82
N GLY A 456 5.72 15.43 13.79
CA GLY A 456 5.26 14.72 14.98
C GLY A 456 4.59 15.66 15.97
N TYR A 457 3.69 15.13 16.80
CA TYR A 457 2.96 15.88 17.83
C TYR A 457 3.05 15.18 19.18
N ASN A 458 3.45 15.90 20.22
CA ASN A 458 3.52 15.37 21.57
C ASN A 458 2.14 15.30 22.26
N ASN A 459 2.09 14.87 23.52
CA ASN A 459 0.84 14.76 24.28
C ASN A 459 0.10 16.10 24.47
N ALA A 460 0.82 17.23 24.41
CA ALA A 460 0.25 18.57 24.45
C ALA A 460 -0.13 19.11 23.05
N ASN A 461 -0.08 18.27 22.01
CA ASN A 461 -0.28 18.65 20.61
C ASN A 461 0.72 19.70 20.07
N ALA A 462 1.87 19.86 20.73
CA ALA A 462 2.94 20.71 20.22
C ALA A 462 3.77 19.94 19.18
N PRO A 463 4.22 20.60 18.09
CA PRO A 463 5.06 19.98 17.09
C PRO A 463 6.41 19.58 17.69
N VAL A 464 6.84 18.35 17.46
CA VAL A 464 8.14 17.83 17.88
C VAL A 464 8.66 16.81 16.85
N ARG A 465 9.99 16.79 16.69
CA ARG A 465 10.73 15.74 15.99
C ARG A 465 11.90 15.31 16.87
N VAL A 466 12.41 14.11 16.65
CA VAL A 466 13.64 13.64 17.28
C VAL A 466 14.78 14.61 16.95
N HIS A 467 15.56 14.95 17.97
CA HIS A 467 16.78 15.75 17.83
C HIS A 467 17.99 14.81 17.84
N PRO A 468 19.11 15.19 17.19
CA PRO A 468 20.34 14.43 17.30
C PRO A 468 20.77 14.29 18.77
N ASP A 469 21.02 13.06 19.19
CA ASP A 469 21.45 12.73 20.55
C ASP A 469 22.36 11.47 20.53
N VAL A 470 23.08 11.24 21.63
CA VAL A 470 23.97 10.08 21.80
C VAL A 470 23.14 8.78 21.69
N LEU A 471 23.56 7.88 20.80
CA LEU A 471 22.86 6.64 20.45
C LEU A 471 21.48 6.80 19.79
N GLU A 472 21.08 8.01 19.39
CA GLU A 472 19.84 8.17 18.61
C GLU A 472 19.85 7.32 17.33
N PRO A 473 20.90 7.39 16.47
CA PRO A 473 20.95 6.59 15.24
C PRO A 473 20.80 5.09 15.50
N GLU A 474 21.51 4.58 16.51
CA GLU A 474 21.63 3.16 16.80
C GLU A 474 20.44 2.59 17.59
N ALA A 475 19.66 3.42 18.28
CA ALA A 475 18.58 2.93 19.14
C ALA A 475 17.18 3.29 18.65
N TYR A 476 16.97 4.46 18.05
CA TYR A 476 15.61 4.93 17.73
C TYR A 476 15.51 5.92 16.56
N GLY A 477 16.56 6.04 15.75
CA GLY A 477 16.73 7.12 14.79
C GLY A 477 16.28 6.86 13.35
N ILE A 478 15.62 5.74 13.04
CA ILE A 478 15.14 5.49 11.67
C ILE A 478 13.87 6.28 11.35
N LYS A 479 13.86 6.86 10.16
CA LYS A 479 12.71 7.51 9.52
C LYS A 479 12.41 6.74 8.23
N THR A 480 11.18 6.30 8.03
CA THR A 480 10.79 5.45 6.89
C THR A 480 9.33 5.69 6.49
N THR A 481 8.94 5.18 5.33
CA THR A 481 7.54 5.10 4.89
C THR A 481 6.92 3.76 5.29
N ALA A 482 5.59 3.69 5.37
CA ALA A 482 4.92 2.41 5.58
C ALA A 482 5.17 1.43 4.42
N ALA A 483 5.33 1.96 3.19
CA ALA A 483 5.62 1.18 2.00
C ALA A 483 7.04 0.56 1.99
N ASP A 484 8.02 1.25 2.58
CA ASP A 484 9.38 0.71 2.74
C ASP A 484 9.46 -0.30 3.87
N LEU A 485 8.85 0.02 5.03
CA LEU A 485 8.96 -0.84 6.20
C LEU A 485 8.21 -2.17 6.02
N ILE A 486 7.18 -2.24 5.16
CA ILE A 486 6.56 -3.52 4.82
C ILE A 486 7.48 -4.43 3.99
N HIS A 487 8.41 -3.90 3.18
CA HIS A 487 9.42 -4.71 2.51
C HIS A 487 10.37 -5.40 3.51
N PHE A 488 10.68 -4.73 4.62
CA PHE A 488 11.41 -5.37 5.71
C PHE A 488 10.57 -6.47 6.38
N VAL A 489 9.27 -6.27 6.56
CA VAL A 489 8.38 -7.34 7.04
C VAL A 489 8.33 -8.52 6.07
N ASP A 490 8.25 -8.29 4.76
CA ASP A 490 8.29 -9.34 3.74
C ASP A 490 9.61 -10.12 3.78
N ALA A 491 10.75 -9.44 4.02
CA ALA A 491 12.04 -10.08 4.26
C ALA A 491 11.99 -11.02 5.48
N ASN A 492 11.41 -10.55 6.59
CA ASN A 492 11.22 -11.37 7.80
C ASN A 492 10.23 -12.52 7.60
N LEU A 493 9.31 -12.44 6.63
CA LEU A 493 8.38 -13.51 6.27
C LEU A 493 8.94 -14.49 5.23
N GLY A 494 10.16 -14.29 4.74
CA GLY A 494 10.74 -15.07 3.64
C GLY A 494 10.04 -14.85 2.29
N GLN A 495 9.42 -13.69 2.10
CA GLN A 495 8.69 -13.29 0.89
C GLN A 495 9.46 -12.30 0.01
N ALA A 496 10.54 -11.71 0.53
CA ALA A 496 11.47 -10.92 -0.26
C ALA A 496 12.59 -11.81 -0.86
N ALA A 497 13.04 -11.47 -2.06
CA ALA A 497 14.23 -12.08 -2.65
C ALA A 497 15.48 -11.45 -2.04
N LEU A 498 16.19 -12.20 -1.19
CA LEU A 498 17.42 -11.77 -0.52
C LEU A 498 18.60 -12.62 -0.98
N ASP A 499 19.81 -12.06 -0.94
CA ASP A 499 21.01 -12.87 -1.06
C ASP A 499 21.20 -13.76 0.17
N GLU A 500 22.05 -14.78 0.03
CA GLU A 500 22.21 -15.80 1.07
C GLU A 500 22.70 -15.23 2.42
N PRO A 501 23.72 -14.35 2.48
CA PRO A 501 24.13 -13.73 3.74
C PRO A 501 23.02 -12.89 4.41
N LEU A 502 22.24 -12.14 3.64
CA LEU A 502 21.16 -11.32 4.18
C LEU A 502 19.97 -12.18 4.64
N ARG A 503 19.64 -13.26 3.92
CA ARG A 503 18.64 -14.24 4.33
C ARG A 503 19.02 -14.87 5.67
N GLN A 504 20.26 -15.33 5.81
CA GLN A 504 20.80 -15.86 7.07
C GLN A 504 20.76 -14.81 8.19
N ALA A 505 21.07 -13.55 7.89
CA ALA A 505 21.02 -12.46 8.86
C ALA A 505 19.61 -12.23 9.39
N VAL A 506 18.60 -12.19 8.51
CA VAL A 506 17.19 -12.02 8.90
C VAL A 506 16.72 -13.21 9.75
N GLU A 507 16.97 -14.44 9.30
CA GLU A 507 16.60 -15.66 10.04
C GLU A 507 17.26 -15.71 11.43
N ALA A 508 18.52 -15.29 11.54
CA ALA A 508 19.23 -15.23 12.81
C ALA A 508 18.60 -14.24 13.81
N THR A 509 17.83 -13.24 13.34
CA THR A 509 17.13 -12.32 14.25
C THR A 509 15.91 -12.95 14.93
N HIS A 510 15.44 -14.11 14.45
CA HIS A 510 14.28 -14.86 15.00
C HIS A 510 14.71 -16.05 15.86
N ILE A 511 16.00 -16.15 16.20
CA ILE A 511 16.47 -17.15 17.15
C ILE A 511 16.10 -16.67 18.56
N GLY A 512 15.38 -17.50 19.30
CA GLY A 512 14.96 -17.22 20.66
C GLY A 512 16.04 -17.60 21.69
N TYR A 513 16.44 -16.65 22.52
CA TYR A 513 17.54 -16.83 23.48
C TYR A 513 17.07 -16.93 24.93
N PHE A 514 16.01 -16.21 25.29
CA PHE A 514 15.51 -16.15 26.67
C PHE A 514 14.00 -16.24 26.75
N LYS A 515 13.47 -16.78 27.85
CA LYS A 515 12.05 -16.81 28.19
C LYS A 515 11.72 -15.82 29.30
N LEU A 516 10.63 -15.07 29.11
CA LEU A 516 9.97 -14.25 30.12
C LEU A 516 8.47 -14.58 30.11
N GLY A 517 8.05 -15.51 30.97
CA GLY A 517 6.69 -16.07 30.90
C GLY A 517 6.41 -16.66 29.52
N ALA A 518 5.36 -16.18 28.85
CA ALA A 518 5.00 -16.61 27.49
C ALA A 518 5.88 -15.99 26.39
N MET A 519 6.56 -14.87 26.67
CA MET A 519 7.42 -14.18 25.71
C MET A 519 8.73 -14.95 25.53
N THR A 520 9.13 -15.18 24.28
CA THR A 520 10.51 -15.48 23.92
C THR A 520 11.18 -14.18 23.47
N GLN A 521 12.34 -13.87 24.06
CA GLN A 521 13.20 -12.79 23.61
C GLN A 521 14.15 -13.34 22.54
N ASP A 522 13.99 -12.84 21.32
CA ASP A 522 14.90 -13.09 20.21
C ASP A 522 15.95 -11.98 20.15
N LEU A 523 16.60 -11.74 19.01
CA LEU A 523 17.43 -10.55 18.83
C LEU A 523 16.52 -9.35 18.55
N ILE A 524 16.21 -8.58 19.60
CA ILE A 524 15.27 -7.46 19.65
C ILE A 524 13.80 -7.82 19.44
N TRP A 525 13.48 -8.72 18.51
CA TRP A 525 12.10 -9.17 18.31
C TRP A 525 11.54 -9.81 19.59
N GLU A 526 10.27 -9.49 19.87
CA GLU A 526 9.50 -10.08 20.95
C GLU A 526 8.55 -11.10 20.33
N GLN A 527 8.79 -12.38 20.63
CA GLN A 527 8.08 -13.50 20.02
C GLN A 527 7.10 -14.14 21.02
N TYR A 528 5.88 -14.41 20.56
CA TYR A 528 4.85 -15.13 21.30
C TYR A 528 4.34 -16.32 20.47
N PRO A 529 3.98 -17.46 21.09
CA PRO A 529 3.26 -18.52 20.38
C PRO A 529 1.97 -17.97 19.76
N ALA A 530 1.57 -18.42 18.57
CA ALA A 530 0.35 -17.91 17.93
C ALA A 530 -0.90 -18.12 18.79
N ALA A 531 -0.95 -19.23 19.55
CA ALA A 531 -2.01 -19.54 20.50
C ALA A 531 -2.14 -18.52 21.65
N ALA A 532 -1.10 -17.73 21.94
CA ALA A 532 -1.16 -16.70 22.98
C ALA A 532 -2.06 -15.51 22.58
N GLY A 533 -2.24 -15.28 21.27
CA GLY A 533 -3.11 -14.25 20.72
C GLY A 533 -2.91 -12.85 21.31
N LEU A 534 -3.98 -12.06 21.34
CA LEU A 534 -3.97 -10.71 21.91
C LEU A 534 -3.52 -10.65 23.38
N PRO A 535 -3.99 -11.52 24.31
CA PRO A 535 -3.54 -11.47 25.71
C PRO A 535 -2.02 -11.64 25.85
N GLY A 536 -1.42 -12.53 25.06
CA GLY A 536 0.03 -12.72 25.01
C GLY A 536 0.75 -11.47 24.56
N LEU A 537 0.34 -10.90 23.41
CA LEU A 537 0.96 -9.68 22.88
C LEU A 537 0.86 -8.50 23.86
N LEU A 538 -0.26 -8.34 24.56
CA LEU A 538 -0.46 -7.23 25.51
C LEU A 538 0.51 -7.26 26.70
N VAL A 539 1.10 -8.40 27.03
CA VAL A 539 2.13 -8.51 28.08
C VAL A 539 3.32 -7.59 27.78
N SER A 540 3.71 -7.46 26.51
CA SER A 540 4.80 -6.58 26.07
C SER A 540 4.56 -5.10 26.38
N ALA A 541 3.30 -4.66 26.45
CA ALA A 541 2.92 -3.29 26.73
C ALA A 541 2.68 -3.02 28.23
N SER A 542 2.87 -4.04 29.10
CA SER A 542 2.73 -3.87 30.54
C SER A 542 3.84 -3.00 31.13
N GLU A 543 3.54 -2.31 32.22
CA GLU A 543 4.54 -1.51 32.94
C GLU A 543 5.72 -2.38 33.39
N GLN A 544 5.43 -3.59 33.84
CA GLN A 544 6.41 -4.57 34.31
C GLN A 544 7.41 -4.94 33.21
N VAL A 545 6.96 -5.29 32.01
CA VAL A 545 7.85 -5.71 30.92
C VAL A 545 8.57 -4.54 30.26
N THR A 546 7.92 -3.37 30.23
CA THR A 546 8.46 -2.18 29.55
C THR A 546 9.49 -1.45 30.40
N TRP A 547 9.22 -1.27 31.70
CA TRP A 547 9.95 -0.31 32.54
C TRP A 547 10.72 -0.93 33.70
N LYS A 548 10.61 -2.25 33.94
CA LYS A 548 11.28 -2.93 35.06
C LYS A 548 12.28 -3.97 34.57
N SER A 549 13.23 -4.31 35.44
CA SER A 549 14.09 -5.49 35.30
C SER A 549 13.23 -6.75 35.52
N ASN A 550 13.37 -7.74 34.65
CA ASN A 550 12.58 -8.97 34.67
C ASN A 550 13.49 -10.20 34.64
N PRO A 551 13.43 -11.10 35.63
CA PRO A 551 14.18 -12.36 35.57
C PRO A 551 13.83 -13.14 34.31
N VAL A 552 14.84 -13.73 33.67
CA VAL A 552 14.65 -14.55 32.47
C VAL A 552 15.31 -15.91 32.59
N THR A 553 14.77 -16.87 31.84
CA THR A 553 15.37 -18.20 31.73
C THR A 553 16.09 -18.34 30.40
N PRO A 554 17.39 -18.69 30.36
CA PRO A 554 18.09 -18.94 29.10
C PRO A 554 17.55 -20.19 28.40
N LEU A 555 17.51 -20.16 27.07
CA LEU A 555 17.18 -21.30 26.23
C LEU A 555 18.47 -21.96 25.74
N THR A 556 18.73 -23.18 26.19
CA THR A 556 19.92 -23.97 25.85
C THR A 556 19.52 -25.35 25.32
N PRO A 557 19.66 -25.62 24.01
CA PRO A 557 20.14 -24.71 22.96
C PRO A 557 19.16 -23.55 22.69
N PRO A 558 19.60 -22.45 22.04
CA PRO A 558 18.69 -21.41 21.58
C PRO A 558 17.58 -21.97 20.70
N LEU A 559 16.39 -21.39 20.82
CA LEU A 559 15.21 -21.81 20.07
C LEU A 559 15.34 -21.35 18.61
N ALA A 560 15.32 -22.29 17.68
CA ALA A 560 15.32 -21.98 16.25
C ALA A 560 14.09 -21.13 15.86
N PRO A 561 14.10 -20.42 14.71
CA PRO A 561 12.96 -19.64 14.24
C PRO A 561 11.67 -20.47 14.19
N GLN A 562 10.56 -19.90 14.68
CA GLN A 562 9.28 -20.60 14.81
C GLN A 562 8.27 -20.12 13.77
N ALA A 563 7.66 -21.05 13.03
CA ALA A 563 6.59 -20.72 12.10
C ALA A 563 5.29 -20.34 12.83
N ASP A 564 4.95 -21.05 13.92
CA ASP A 564 3.72 -20.82 14.71
C ASP A 564 3.93 -19.75 15.79
N ALA A 565 4.34 -18.57 15.35
CA ALA A 565 4.65 -17.45 16.22
C ALA A 565 4.08 -16.12 15.71
N LEU A 566 3.95 -15.19 16.66
CA LEU A 566 3.69 -13.77 16.45
C LEU A 566 4.96 -13.04 16.89
N LEU A 567 5.62 -12.36 15.95
CA LEU A 567 6.78 -11.52 16.22
C LEU A 567 6.36 -10.07 16.08
N HIS A 568 6.74 -9.24 17.04
CA HIS A 568 6.35 -7.84 17.00
C HIS A 568 7.40 -6.91 17.62
N LYS A 569 7.27 -5.63 17.31
CA LYS A 569 8.03 -4.57 17.95
C LYS A 569 7.24 -3.26 18.00
N THR A 570 7.17 -2.66 19.19
CA THR A 570 6.71 -1.29 19.39
C THR A 570 7.88 -0.30 19.25
N GLY A 571 7.58 0.91 18.79
CA GLY A 571 8.53 2.03 18.77
C GLY A 571 7.85 3.38 18.93
N SER A 572 8.49 4.31 19.63
CA SER A 572 7.95 5.66 19.81
C SER A 572 9.08 6.67 19.90
N THR A 573 8.78 7.92 19.57
CA THR A 573 9.57 9.10 19.91
C THR A 573 8.66 10.11 20.60
N GLY A 574 9.13 11.33 20.87
CA GLY A 574 8.32 12.37 21.50
C GLY A 574 7.07 12.76 20.71
N GLY A 575 7.05 12.52 19.39
CA GLY A 575 5.98 12.93 18.50
C GLY A 575 5.41 11.82 17.61
N PHE A 576 5.85 10.57 17.77
CA PHE A 576 5.51 9.48 16.86
C PHE A 576 5.22 8.17 17.59
N GLY A 577 4.39 7.34 16.97
CA GLY A 577 4.09 5.99 17.42
C GLY A 577 4.14 5.01 16.24
N ALA A 578 4.97 3.97 16.38
CA ALA A 578 5.10 2.89 15.41
C ALA A 578 4.80 1.52 16.03
N TYR A 579 4.35 0.59 15.20
CA TYR A 579 4.16 -0.81 15.56
C TYR A 579 4.35 -1.71 14.33
N VAL A 580 5.03 -2.84 14.54
CA VAL A 580 5.20 -3.90 13.54
C VAL A 580 4.78 -5.22 14.18
N LEU A 581 3.98 -6.02 13.48
CA LEU A 581 3.56 -7.36 13.89
C LEU A 581 3.50 -8.26 12.64
N PHE A 582 4.01 -9.48 12.73
CA PHE A 582 3.91 -10.45 11.65
C PHE A 582 3.85 -11.89 12.17
N SER A 583 3.35 -12.78 11.32
CA SER A 583 3.25 -14.21 11.59
C SER A 583 3.86 -15.01 10.43
N PRO A 584 5.06 -15.63 10.63
CA PRO A 584 5.73 -16.39 9.58
C PRO A 584 4.88 -17.53 8.99
N GLY A 585 4.25 -18.34 9.85
CA GLY A 585 3.41 -19.46 9.43
C GLY A 585 2.15 -19.04 8.69
N ARG A 586 1.60 -17.85 9.00
CA ARG A 586 0.41 -17.30 8.33
C ARG A 586 0.75 -16.44 7.13
N LYS A 587 2.03 -16.09 6.93
CA LYS A 587 2.50 -15.27 5.82
C LYS A 587 1.83 -13.89 5.74
N THR A 588 1.49 -13.35 6.91
CA THR A 588 0.82 -12.05 7.06
C THR A 588 1.61 -11.13 7.99
N GLY A 589 1.48 -9.82 7.76
CA GLY A 589 2.13 -8.81 8.59
C GLY A 589 1.53 -7.43 8.45
N ILE A 590 1.80 -6.57 9.42
CA ILE A 590 1.28 -5.21 9.52
C ILE A 590 2.34 -4.24 10.05
N VAL A 591 2.34 -3.05 9.47
CA VAL A 591 3.08 -1.87 9.90
C VAL A 591 2.07 -0.76 10.19
N MET A 592 2.19 -0.11 11.35
CA MET A 592 1.42 1.07 11.74
C MET A 592 2.37 2.22 12.08
N LEU A 593 2.26 3.35 11.40
CA LEU A 593 3.08 4.55 11.64
C LEU A 593 2.18 5.76 11.86
N ALA A 594 2.31 6.44 13.00
CA ALA A 594 1.52 7.61 13.37
C ALA A 594 2.41 8.78 13.77
N ASN A 595 2.03 10.00 13.39
CA ASN A 595 2.72 11.23 13.79
C ASN A 595 2.21 11.78 15.14
N LYS A 596 1.93 10.86 16.07
CA LYS A 596 1.65 11.16 17.48
C LYS A 596 1.95 9.95 18.35
N PHE A 597 2.45 10.19 19.56
CA PHE A 597 2.50 9.13 20.56
C PHE A 597 1.08 8.75 21.02
N TYR A 598 0.78 7.45 21.00
CA TYR A 598 -0.43 6.86 21.60
C TYR A 598 -0.11 5.51 22.24
N PRO A 599 -0.93 4.99 23.19
CA PRO A 599 -0.57 3.82 24.00
C PRO A 599 -0.19 2.58 23.19
N GLY A 600 0.85 1.86 23.64
CA GLY A 600 1.35 0.63 23.02
C GLY A 600 0.26 -0.45 22.87
N ALA A 601 -0.53 -0.67 23.92
CA ALA A 601 -1.65 -1.60 23.94
C ALA A 601 -2.67 -1.31 22.82
N ALA A 602 -2.97 -0.04 22.56
CA ALA A 602 -3.92 0.34 21.51
C ALA A 602 -3.40 0.01 20.10
N ARG A 603 -2.07 0.04 19.88
CA ARG A 603 -1.46 -0.37 18.60
C ARG A 603 -1.56 -1.88 18.42
N ILE A 604 -1.24 -2.62 19.48
CA ILE A 604 -1.32 -4.08 19.52
C ILE A 604 -2.74 -4.56 19.24
N GLU A 605 -3.74 -3.98 19.94
CA GLU A 605 -5.17 -4.32 19.75
C GLU A 605 -5.63 -4.07 18.31
N ALA A 606 -5.31 -2.91 17.75
CA ALA A 606 -5.70 -2.56 16.39
C ALA A 606 -5.05 -3.50 15.35
N ALA A 607 -3.75 -3.75 15.47
CA ALA A 607 -3.02 -4.63 14.58
C ALA A 607 -3.51 -6.08 14.64
N HIS A 608 -3.70 -6.61 15.85
CA HIS A 608 -4.24 -7.96 16.04
C HIS A 608 -5.65 -8.06 15.44
N ARG A 609 -6.53 -7.08 15.67
CA ARG A 609 -7.89 -7.08 15.10
C ARG A 609 -7.86 -7.11 13.57
N ILE A 610 -7.02 -6.28 12.93
CA ILE A 610 -6.91 -6.24 11.47
C ILE A 610 -6.41 -7.57 10.91
N LEU A 611 -5.34 -8.14 11.47
CA LEU A 611 -4.80 -9.43 11.01
C LEU A 611 -5.76 -10.60 11.27
N SER A 612 -6.43 -10.66 12.42
CA SER A 612 -7.43 -11.71 12.68
C SER A 612 -8.62 -11.65 11.72
N GLN A 613 -9.08 -10.45 11.36
CA GLN A 613 -10.16 -10.31 10.38
C GLN A 613 -9.70 -10.66 8.95
N LEU A 614 -8.44 -10.41 8.61
CA LEU A 614 -7.86 -10.84 7.34
C LEU A 614 -7.85 -12.38 7.24
N GLU A 615 -7.50 -13.06 8.31
CA GLU A 615 -7.47 -14.53 8.38
C GLU A 615 -8.87 -15.15 8.29
N GLN A 616 -9.84 -14.63 9.04
CA GLN A 616 -11.22 -15.12 9.03
C GLN A 616 -11.91 -15.03 7.66
N ARG A 617 -11.42 -14.18 6.76
CA ARG A 617 -11.96 -14.06 5.39
C ARG A 617 -11.47 -15.17 4.46
N ARG A 618 -10.48 -15.96 4.87
CA ARG A 618 -9.91 -17.07 4.08
C ARG A 618 -10.52 -18.41 4.42
N GLU A 619 -11.05 -18.55 5.64
CA GLU A 619 -11.89 -19.67 6.08
C GLU A 619 -13.31 -19.52 5.50
#